data_AF-A0A5C5Z0T2-F1
#
_entry.id   AF-A0A5C5Z0T2-F1
#
_cell.length_a   1.000
_cell.length_b   1.000
_cell.length_c   1.000
_cell.angle_alpha   90.00
_cell.angle_beta   90.00
_cell.angle_gamma   90.00
#
_symmetry.space_group_name_H-M   'P 1'
#
loop_
_entity.id
_entity.type
_entity.pdbx_description
1 polymer ?
#
loop_
_entity_poly.entity_id
_entity_poly.type
_entity_poly.pdbx_seq_one_letter_code
_entity_poly.pdbx_strand_id
1 'polypeptide(L)'
;MIYINGLLVPKLLIELIAQGRWRHPGDDVLRKVVPPLYEPTYDPVDFLSLDRMEQDSRANAFDQQMMETFKERAGSVEDAPDLPWIDIEKRIFIAVCAVPGADVGIALDYRPSLDSPRVVALCYSGDPGGEFYWTLVCNSFGTFAQDCGL
;
A
#
# COMPACT_ATOMS: atom_id res chain seq x y z
N MET A 1 -5.27 -12.75 -16.71
CA MET A 1 -5.74 -11.84 -15.63
C MET A 1 -5.38 -12.50 -14.33
N ILE A 2 -4.84 -11.73 -13.37
CA ILE A 2 -4.43 -12.23 -12.05
C ILE A 2 -5.26 -11.47 -11.01
N TYR A 3 -5.78 -12.20 -10.04
CA TYR A 3 -6.58 -11.64 -8.94
C TYR A 3 -5.90 -11.94 -7.62
N ILE A 4 -5.96 -10.98 -6.70
CA ILE A 4 -5.55 -11.14 -5.30
C ILE A 4 -6.75 -10.75 -4.46
N ASN A 5 -7.23 -11.67 -3.63
CA ASN A 5 -8.41 -11.45 -2.77
C ASN A 5 -9.63 -10.93 -3.53
N GLY A 6 -9.83 -11.40 -4.77
CA GLY A 6 -10.93 -10.96 -5.64
C GLY A 6 -10.71 -9.62 -6.36
N LEU A 7 -9.61 -8.93 -6.10
CA LEU A 7 -9.26 -7.66 -6.73
C LEU A 7 -8.33 -7.90 -7.93
N LEU A 8 -8.61 -7.26 -9.06
CA LEU A 8 -7.83 -7.43 -10.28
C LEU A 8 -6.48 -6.72 -10.15
N VAL A 9 -5.38 -7.48 -10.25
CA VAL A 9 -4.03 -6.90 -10.26
C VAL A 9 -3.85 -6.08 -11.54
N PRO A 10 -3.36 -4.82 -11.47
CA PRO A 10 -3.19 -3.99 -12.66
C PRO A 10 -2.32 -4.67 -13.73
N LYS A 11 -2.76 -4.62 -14.99
CA LYS A 11 -2.04 -5.27 -16.11
C LYS A 11 -0.57 -4.83 -16.18
N LEU A 12 -0.30 -3.54 -15.99
CA LEU A 12 1.06 -2.99 -15.98
C LEU A 12 1.92 -3.62 -14.87
N LEU A 13 1.36 -3.85 -13.67
CA LEU A 13 2.10 -4.48 -12.58
C LEU A 13 2.51 -5.92 -12.95
N ILE A 14 1.58 -6.68 -13.54
CA ILE A 14 1.85 -8.03 -14.04
C ILE A 14 2.97 -8.02 -15.10
N GLU A 15 2.93 -7.07 -16.03
CA GLU A 15 3.94 -6.91 -17.07
C GLU A 15 5.31 -6.55 -16.49
N LEU A 16 5.37 -5.61 -15.53
CA LEU A 16 6.60 -5.23 -14.85
C LEU A 16 7.21 -6.41 -14.08
N ILE A 17 6.39 -7.21 -13.40
CA ILE A 17 6.84 -8.43 -12.71
C ILE A 17 7.37 -9.45 -13.72
N ALA A 18 6.63 -9.73 -14.79
CA ALA A 18 7.02 -10.70 -15.81
C ALA A 18 8.33 -10.31 -16.54
N GLN A 19 8.59 -9.02 -16.70
CA GLN A 19 9.82 -8.48 -17.28
C GLN A 19 10.96 -8.35 -16.25
N GLY A 20 10.71 -8.67 -14.98
CA GLY A 20 11.67 -8.48 -13.89
C GLY A 20 12.00 -7.01 -13.62
N ARG A 21 11.15 -6.08 -14.06
CA ARG A 21 11.27 -4.62 -13.85
C ARG A 21 10.60 -4.15 -12.58
N TRP A 22 9.66 -4.90 -12.03
CA TRP A 22 9.11 -4.62 -10.69
C TRP A 22 10.16 -4.88 -9.62
N ARG A 23 10.97 -3.86 -9.34
CA ARG A 23 12.06 -3.85 -8.36
C ARG A 23 12.07 -2.52 -7.65
N HIS A 24 12.59 -2.49 -6.44
CA HIS A 24 12.75 -1.28 -5.67
C HIS A 24 13.52 -0.21 -6.48
N PRO A 25 12.94 0.99 -6.70
CA PRO A 25 13.55 2.01 -7.57
C PRO A 25 14.69 2.79 -6.89
N GLY A 26 14.92 2.53 -5.61
CA GLY A 26 15.89 3.22 -4.76
C GLY A 26 15.22 4.23 -3.83
N ASP A 27 15.76 4.37 -2.62
CA ASP A 27 15.16 5.23 -1.58
C ASP A 27 15.08 6.69 -1.98
N ASP A 28 16.06 7.20 -2.74
CA ASP A 28 16.03 8.59 -3.22
C ASP A 28 14.90 8.85 -4.22
N VAL A 29 14.44 7.83 -4.93
CA VAL A 29 13.25 7.91 -5.79
C VAL A 29 12.00 7.87 -4.92
N LEU A 30 11.89 6.89 -4.02
CA LEU A 30 10.70 6.77 -3.17
C LEU A 30 10.53 7.92 -2.18
N ARG A 31 11.61 8.54 -1.67
CA ARG A 31 11.52 9.76 -0.86
C ARG A 31 10.85 10.91 -1.62
N LYS A 32 10.98 10.95 -2.96
CA LYS A 32 10.32 11.96 -3.81
C LYS A 32 8.88 11.58 -4.16
N VAL A 33 8.63 10.29 -4.42
CA VAL A 33 7.32 9.79 -4.86
C VAL A 33 6.36 9.63 -3.67
N VAL A 34 6.87 9.20 -2.51
CA VAL A 34 6.12 8.97 -1.27
C VAL A 34 6.83 9.67 -0.09
N PRO A 35 6.92 11.01 -0.07
CA PRO A 35 7.63 11.72 1.01
C PRO A 35 7.20 11.34 2.44
N PRO A 36 5.90 11.19 2.76
CA PRO A 36 5.46 10.88 4.13
C PRO A 36 5.88 9.52 4.67
N LEU A 37 6.32 8.59 3.80
CA LEU A 37 6.85 7.29 4.20
C LEU A 37 8.31 7.39 4.68
N TYR A 38 9.04 8.40 4.19
CA TYR A 38 10.47 8.57 4.45
C TYR A 38 10.78 9.72 5.42
N GLU A 39 9.83 10.62 5.66
CA GLU A 39 9.99 11.74 6.58
C GLU A 39 8.82 11.76 7.56
N PRO A 40 9.08 11.74 8.89
CA PRO A 40 10.39 11.85 9.55
C PRO A 40 11.08 10.50 9.87
N THR A 41 10.45 9.36 9.60
CA THR A 41 10.87 8.05 10.13
C THR A 41 11.89 7.30 9.29
N TYR A 42 11.99 7.60 7.99
CA TYR A 42 12.84 6.89 7.02
C TYR A 42 12.60 5.38 7.03
N ASP A 43 11.35 4.95 6.82
CA ASP A 43 11.01 3.53 6.85
C ASP A 43 11.17 2.89 5.45
N PRO A 44 12.20 2.06 5.23
CA PRO A 44 12.41 1.44 3.92
C PRO A 44 11.34 0.38 3.65
N VAL A 45 10.99 0.20 2.38
CA VAL A 45 10.01 -0.79 1.93
C VAL A 45 10.59 -1.73 0.88
N ASP A 46 10.14 -2.97 0.88
CA ASP A 46 10.44 -3.96 -0.16
C ASP A 46 9.26 -4.10 -1.12
N PHE A 47 9.56 -4.05 -2.42
CA PHE A 47 8.56 -4.28 -3.47
C PHE A 47 8.22 -5.77 -3.53
N LEU A 48 6.94 -6.08 -3.38
CA LEU A 48 6.49 -7.46 -3.20
C LEU A 48 6.44 -8.26 -4.51
N SER A 49 6.68 -9.56 -4.43
CA SER A 49 6.28 -10.52 -5.47
C SER A 49 4.78 -10.81 -5.39
N LEU A 50 4.17 -11.38 -6.45
CA LEU A 50 2.74 -11.71 -6.45
C LEU A 50 2.32 -12.58 -5.26
N ASP A 51 3.08 -13.64 -4.95
CA ASP A 51 2.78 -14.53 -3.82
C ASP A 51 2.82 -13.79 -2.48
N ARG A 52 3.75 -12.83 -2.34
CA ARG A 52 3.82 -11.97 -1.15
C ARG A 52 2.68 -10.96 -1.11
N MET A 53 2.32 -10.34 -2.24
CA MET A 53 1.16 -9.46 -2.30
C MET A 53 -0.11 -10.20 -1.86
N GLU A 54 -0.30 -11.46 -2.27
CA GLU A 54 -1.41 -12.28 -1.82
C GLU A 54 -1.36 -12.52 -0.31
N GLN A 55 -0.21 -12.91 0.22
CA GLN A 55 -0.02 -13.18 1.65
C GLN A 55 -0.24 -11.93 2.51
N ASP A 56 0.41 -10.82 2.18
CA ASP A 56 0.42 -9.58 2.96
C ASP A 56 -0.91 -8.82 2.84
N SER A 57 -1.68 -9.04 1.77
CA SER A 57 -2.99 -8.40 1.58
C SER A 57 -4.15 -9.19 2.17
N ARG A 58 -3.91 -10.32 2.85
CA ARG A 58 -5.00 -11.09 3.46
C ARG A 58 -5.71 -10.23 4.51
N ALA A 59 -7.00 -10.01 4.28
CA ALA A 59 -7.89 -9.43 5.28
C ALA A 59 -8.09 -10.46 6.41
N ASN A 60 -7.23 -10.41 7.42
CA ASN A 60 -7.48 -11.10 8.66
C ASN A 60 -8.32 -10.20 9.55
N ALA A 61 -9.21 -10.79 10.35
CA ALA A 61 -9.88 -10.07 11.42
C ALA A 61 -8.83 -9.71 12.48
N PHE A 62 -8.26 -8.52 12.36
CA PHE A 62 -7.50 -7.90 13.43
C PHE A 62 -8.44 -7.53 14.58
N ASP A 63 -7.91 -7.49 15.81
CA ASP A 63 -8.70 -6.93 16.89
C ASP A 63 -9.03 -5.44 16.61
N GLN A 64 -10.15 -4.96 17.17
CA GLN A 64 -10.65 -3.60 16.90
C GLN A 64 -9.62 -2.52 17.28
N GLN A 65 -8.80 -2.75 18.31
CA GLN A 65 -7.78 -1.80 18.75
C GLN A 65 -6.65 -1.69 17.72
N MET A 66 -6.22 -2.80 17.13
CA MET A 66 -5.21 -2.84 16.09
C MET A 66 -5.73 -2.18 14.80
N MET A 67 -6.98 -2.46 14.43
CA MET A 67 -7.64 -1.79 13.30
C MET A 67 -7.72 -0.27 13.50
N GLU A 68 -8.07 0.19 14.70
CA GLU A 68 -8.07 1.62 15.05
C GLU A 68 -6.66 2.23 14.95
N THR A 69 -5.65 1.49 15.43
CA THR A 69 -4.25 1.92 15.44
C THR A 69 -3.74 2.18 14.02
N PHE A 70 -4.04 1.29 13.06
CA PHE A 70 -3.59 1.39 11.67
C PHE A 70 -4.57 2.10 10.73
N LYS A 71 -5.63 2.69 11.29
CA LYS A 71 -6.74 3.32 10.53
C LYS A 71 -7.32 2.38 9.47
N GLU A 72 -7.55 1.14 9.86
CA GLU A 72 -8.10 0.09 9.02
C GLU A 72 -9.55 -0.23 9.39
N ARG A 73 -10.34 -0.59 8.37
CA ARG A 73 -11.70 -1.12 8.49
C ARG A 73 -11.92 -2.24 7.48
N ALA A 74 -12.82 -3.16 7.78
CA ALA A 74 -13.30 -4.16 6.84
C ALA A 74 -14.68 -3.71 6.36
N GLY A 75 -14.81 -3.36 5.08
CA GLY A 75 -16.05 -2.84 4.51
C GLY A 75 -17.25 -3.77 4.66
N SER A 76 -17.02 -5.08 4.77
CA SER A 76 -18.07 -6.07 5.07
C SER A 76 -18.67 -5.96 6.48
N VAL A 77 -17.96 -5.33 7.42
CA VAL A 77 -18.38 -5.15 8.82
C VAL A 77 -18.86 -3.73 9.07
N GLU A 78 -18.07 -2.74 8.63
CA GLU A 78 -18.33 -1.32 8.80
C GLU A 78 -17.75 -0.56 7.60
N ASP A 79 -18.53 0.37 7.03
CA ASP A 79 -18.06 1.21 5.93
C ASP A 79 -16.78 1.95 6.35
N ALA A 80 -15.68 1.68 5.64
CA ALA A 80 -14.43 2.39 5.84
C ALA A 80 -14.58 3.83 5.33
N PRO A 81 -14.35 4.87 6.17
CA PRO A 81 -14.23 6.25 5.67
C PRO A 81 -13.15 6.35 4.59
N ASP A 82 -13.14 7.43 3.82
CA ASP A 82 -12.00 7.72 2.94
C ASP A 82 -10.72 7.99 3.78
N LEU A 83 -9.61 8.35 3.12
CA LEU A 83 -8.35 8.73 3.79
C LEU A 83 -8.63 9.68 4.97
N PRO A 84 -8.00 9.45 6.15
CA PRO A 84 -6.81 8.64 6.39
C PRO A 84 -7.06 7.15 6.68
N TRP A 85 -8.26 6.64 6.39
CA TRP A 85 -8.63 5.24 6.59
C TRP A 85 -8.48 4.39 5.32
N ILE A 86 -8.34 3.08 5.48
CA ILE A 86 -8.37 2.10 4.39
C ILE A 86 -9.41 1.00 4.63
N ASP A 87 -9.96 0.47 3.54
CA ASP A 87 -10.74 -0.78 3.56
C ASP A 87 -9.80 -1.96 3.25
N ILE A 88 -9.58 -2.84 4.22
CA ILE A 88 -8.65 -3.97 4.10
C ILE A 88 -9.10 -5.00 3.06
N GLU A 89 -10.39 -5.03 2.72
CA GLU A 89 -10.95 -5.93 1.72
C GLU A 89 -10.85 -5.37 0.30
N LYS A 90 -10.52 -4.08 0.17
CA LYS A 90 -10.39 -3.35 -1.10
C LYS A 90 -8.98 -2.79 -1.31
N ARG A 91 -7.98 -3.42 -0.69
CA ARG A 91 -6.57 -3.07 -0.85
C ARG A 91 -5.69 -4.24 -1.28
N ILE A 92 -4.62 -3.93 -2.01
CA ILE A 92 -3.52 -4.86 -2.27
C ILE A 92 -2.22 -4.16 -1.88
N PHE A 93 -1.45 -4.71 -0.94
CA PHE A 93 -0.08 -4.24 -0.72
C PHE A 93 0.79 -4.56 -1.92
N ILE A 94 1.57 -3.58 -2.38
CA ILE A 94 2.56 -3.72 -3.45
C ILE A 94 3.99 -3.50 -2.94
N ALA A 95 4.14 -2.83 -1.79
CA ALA A 95 5.37 -2.78 -1.02
C ALA A 95 5.06 -2.76 0.48
N VAL A 96 5.89 -3.39 1.31
CA VAL A 96 5.76 -3.39 2.78
C VAL A 96 7.10 -3.12 3.42
N CYS A 97 7.13 -2.74 4.69
CA CYS A 97 8.38 -2.44 5.37
C CYS A 97 9.41 -3.57 5.26
N ALA A 98 10.66 -3.19 4.94
CA ALA A 98 11.80 -4.11 4.85
C ALA A 98 12.34 -4.50 6.24
N VAL A 99 11.98 -3.75 7.29
CA VAL A 99 12.46 -3.95 8.66
C VAL A 99 11.37 -4.61 9.51
N PRO A 100 11.64 -5.79 10.10
CA PRO A 100 10.70 -6.41 11.03
C PRO A 100 10.35 -5.48 12.20
N GLY A 101 9.06 -5.24 12.43
CA GLY A 101 8.54 -4.42 13.53
C GLY A 101 8.28 -2.95 13.20
N ALA A 102 8.53 -2.52 11.95
CA ALA A 102 7.98 -1.28 11.42
C ALA A 102 6.78 -1.61 10.51
N ASP A 103 5.66 -0.91 10.73
CA ASP A 103 4.36 -1.27 10.16
C ASP A 103 3.92 -0.21 9.13
N VAL A 104 4.75 -0.02 8.10
CA VAL A 104 4.46 0.85 6.95
C VAL A 104 4.35 0.07 5.65
N GLY A 105 3.75 0.68 4.63
CA GLY A 105 3.65 0.05 3.32
C GLY A 105 2.98 0.91 2.26
N ILE A 106 3.05 0.45 1.01
CA ILE A 106 2.40 1.05 -0.15
C ILE A 106 1.38 0.05 -0.68
N ALA A 107 0.16 0.52 -0.89
CA ALA A 107 -0.95 -0.30 -1.35
C ALA A 107 -1.68 0.33 -2.55
N LEU A 108 -2.32 -0.54 -3.32
CA LEU A 108 -3.39 -0.19 -4.24
C LEU A 108 -4.70 -0.11 -3.47
N ASP A 109 -5.47 0.95 -3.67
CA ASP A 109 -6.79 1.14 -3.09
C ASP A 109 -7.85 1.19 -4.18
N TYR A 110 -8.75 0.21 -4.14
CA TYR A 110 -9.78 -0.04 -5.14
C TYR A 110 -11.11 0.63 -4.82
N ARG A 111 -11.25 1.30 -3.66
CA ARG A 111 -12.52 1.97 -3.28
C ARG A 111 -13.01 2.98 -4.32
N PRO A 112 -12.14 3.82 -4.93
CA PRO A 112 -12.61 4.77 -5.96
C PRO A 112 -12.89 4.10 -7.31
N SER A 113 -12.23 2.98 -7.63
CA SER A 113 -12.38 2.27 -8.90
C SER A 113 -11.81 0.85 -8.83
N LEU A 114 -12.57 -0.12 -9.36
CA LEU A 114 -12.13 -1.52 -9.48
C LEU A 114 -11.11 -1.75 -10.60
N ASP A 115 -11.11 -0.89 -11.63
CA ASP A 115 -10.27 -1.05 -12.83
C ASP A 115 -9.02 -0.15 -12.80
N SER A 116 -9.06 0.93 -12.03
CA SER A 116 -7.98 1.91 -11.92
C SER A 116 -7.75 2.27 -10.45
N PRO A 117 -7.16 1.36 -9.65
CA PRO A 117 -6.89 1.65 -8.25
C PRO A 117 -5.90 2.79 -8.12
N ARG A 118 -6.13 3.65 -7.11
CA ARG A 118 -5.16 4.66 -6.68
C ARG A 118 -4.04 3.99 -5.89
N VAL A 119 -2.92 4.70 -5.71
CA VAL A 119 -1.83 4.27 -4.85
C VAL A 119 -1.86 5.07 -3.56
N VAL A 120 -1.80 4.38 -2.43
CA VAL A 120 -1.81 4.94 -1.08
C VAL A 120 -0.64 4.38 -0.27
N ALA A 121 -0.23 5.08 0.77
CA ALA A 121 0.80 4.62 1.70
C ALA A 121 0.33 4.71 3.15
N LEU A 122 0.64 3.68 3.93
CA LEU A 122 0.51 3.68 5.39
C LEU A 122 1.77 4.32 5.96
N CYS A 123 1.61 5.45 6.64
CA CYS A 123 2.71 6.26 7.18
C CYS A 123 2.54 6.44 8.68
N TYR A 124 3.63 6.77 9.37
CA TYR A 124 3.63 7.15 10.79
C TYR A 124 4.01 8.62 10.93
N SER A 125 3.34 9.34 11.83
CA SER A 125 3.59 10.78 12.04
C SER A 125 4.93 11.10 12.72
N GLY A 126 5.57 10.10 13.35
CA GLY A 126 6.97 10.19 13.77
C GLY A 126 7.24 10.74 15.18
N ASP A 127 6.21 11.18 15.90
CA ASP A 127 6.34 11.67 17.28
C ASP A 127 6.14 10.56 18.32
N PRO A 128 6.61 10.70 19.58
CA PRO A 128 6.39 9.71 20.66
C PRO A 128 4.92 9.41 21.01
N GLY A 129 3.97 10.18 20.47
CA GLY A 129 2.53 9.93 20.53
C GLY A 129 1.87 9.96 19.14
N GLY A 130 2.67 9.75 18.09
CA GLY A 130 2.21 9.77 16.72
C GLY A 130 1.22 8.65 16.43
N GLU A 131 0.39 8.86 15.42
CA GLU A 131 -0.54 7.89 14.88
C GLU A 131 -0.12 7.42 13.48
N PHE A 132 -0.59 6.24 13.11
CA PHE A 132 -0.58 5.80 11.73
C PHE A 132 -1.72 6.44 10.94
N TYR A 133 -1.49 6.63 9.65
CA TYR A 133 -2.49 7.16 8.73
C TYR A 133 -2.20 6.69 7.30
N TRP A 134 -3.27 6.54 6.52
CA TRP A 134 -3.15 6.34 5.08
C TRP A 134 -3.15 7.67 4.35
N THR A 135 -2.28 7.83 3.36
CA THR A 135 -2.23 9.02 2.52
C THR A 135 -2.23 8.65 1.04
N LEU A 136 -2.76 9.56 0.21
CA LEU A 136 -2.72 9.42 -1.24
C LEU A 136 -1.28 9.62 -1.73
N VAL A 137 -0.80 8.66 -2.51
CA VAL A 137 0.44 8.81 -3.28
C VAL A 137 0.13 9.38 -4.65
N CYS A 138 -0.73 8.69 -5.40
CA CYS A 138 -1.20 9.17 -6.70
C CYS A 138 -2.51 8.48 -7.11
N ASN A 139 -3.19 9.04 -8.11
CA ASN A 139 -4.53 8.59 -8.51
C ASN A 139 -4.55 7.31 -9.37
N SER A 140 -3.40 6.78 -9.78
CA SER A 140 -3.35 5.53 -10.55
C SER A 140 -2.01 4.82 -10.41
N PHE A 141 -2.03 3.48 -10.47
CA PHE A 141 -0.79 2.70 -10.50
C PHE A 141 0.14 3.06 -11.67
N GLY A 142 -0.41 3.44 -12.83
CA GLY A 142 0.39 3.84 -14.00
C GLY A 142 1.26 5.06 -13.73
N THR A 143 0.70 6.07 -13.07
CA THR A 143 1.43 7.27 -12.65
C THR A 143 2.53 6.91 -11.64
N PHE A 144 2.21 6.08 -10.64
CA PHE A 144 3.20 5.62 -9.67
C PHE A 144 4.39 4.91 -10.34
N ALA A 145 4.12 3.97 -11.25
CA ALA A 145 5.17 3.26 -11.96
C ALA A 145 6.04 4.20 -12.80
N GLN A 146 5.42 5.16 -13.50
CA GLN A 146 6.13 6.17 -14.27
C GLN A 146 7.03 7.05 -13.37
N ASP A 147 6.51 7.54 -12.24
CA ASP A 147 7.26 8.40 -11.32
C ASP A 147 8.41 7.64 -10.63
N CYS A 148 8.26 6.32 -10.44
CA CYS A 148 9.32 5.43 -9.97
C CYS A 148 10.34 5.05 -11.06
N GLY A 149 10.10 5.42 -12.33
CA GLY A 149 10.95 5.05 -13.46
C GLY A 149 10.87 3.56 -13.84
N LEU A 150 9.74 2.91 -13.57
CA LEU A 150 9.54 1.47 -13.76
C LEU A 150 8.96 1.09 -15.12
#